data_AF-A0A843HFR5-F1
#
_entry.id   AF-A0A843HFR5-F1
#
_cell.length_a   1.000
_cell.length_b   1.000
_cell.length_c   1.000
_cell.angle_alpha   90.00
_cell.angle_beta   90.00
_cell.angle_gamma   90.00
#
_symmetry.space_group_name_H-M   'P 1'
#
loop_
_entity.id
_entity.type
_entity.pdbx_description
1 polymer ?
#
loop_
_entity_poly.entity_id
_entity_poly.type
_entity_poly.pdbx_seq_one_letter_code
_entity_poly.pdbx_strand_id
1 'polypeptide(L)'
;IEGDQGELIEIEGIPTYEEIDGGHFMDISEMDGQGEYHDQGWSETYNVTSPEAFKNDTLNKCIYANNYYGAMCVSLARVFWWSYADRDVSTCGTGMAKGMMNCAEQNAGDDFLIYWEDSKYQIQAGDWLVFNGGQFGHVGMALGPVVNNYVALLGENQGGMYCEKGGSATNIVNINTKNLIGYYRPTAYVKPTPEPEPEPTPTPHTTYSYKKGDYFSKVLVTLGLDEGHLWGEDGTVKYYTEQLIAQDMLDINGNVKIGIAFTLTRR
;
A
#
# COMPACT_ATOMS: atom_id res chain seq x y z
N ILE A 1 12.61 16.35 -13.56
CA ILE A 1 13.98 16.74 -13.15
C ILE A 1 14.50 15.54 -12.37
N GLU A 2 15.43 14.81 -12.96
CA GLU A 2 16.19 13.76 -12.27
C GLU A 2 16.90 14.40 -11.08
N GLY A 3 16.72 13.77 -9.92
CA GLY A 3 17.45 14.04 -8.69
C GLY A 3 18.02 12.72 -8.22
N ASP A 4 19.30 12.57 -8.50
CA ASP A 4 20.18 11.49 -8.11
C ASP A 4 20.26 11.38 -6.57
N GLN A 5 20.53 10.15 -6.09
CA GLN A 5 20.70 9.74 -4.68
C GLN A 5 19.42 9.40 -3.91
N GLY A 6 19.22 8.08 -3.73
CA GLY A 6 18.27 7.50 -2.78
C GLY A 6 18.67 7.82 -1.34
N GLU A 7 18.32 9.02 -0.89
CA GLU A 7 18.43 9.44 0.50
C GLU A 7 17.39 8.66 1.33
N LEU A 8 17.86 7.74 2.16
CA LEU A 8 17.06 7.18 3.25
C LEU A 8 16.75 8.32 4.21
N ILE A 9 15.55 8.88 4.11
CA ILE A 9 15.04 9.82 5.11
C ILE A 9 14.81 9.01 6.38
N GLU A 10 15.76 9.05 7.31
CA GLU A 10 15.57 8.59 8.67
C GLU A 10 14.62 9.59 9.35
N ILE A 11 13.34 9.24 9.43
CA ILE A 11 12.35 10.07 10.13
C ILE A 11 12.60 9.86 11.63
N GLU A 12 13.43 10.72 12.23
CA GLU A 12 13.58 10.79 13.69
C GLU A 12 12.23 11.18 14.32
N GLY A 13 11.82 10.45 15.36
CA GLY A 13 10.57 10.71 16.10
C GLY A 13 9.38 9.82 15.73
N ILE A 14 9.59 8.69 15.04
CA ILE A 14 8.54 7.67 14.87
C ILE A 14 8.30 7.00 16.23
N PRO A 15 7.08 7.07 16.81
CA PRO A 15 6.79 6.35 18.04
C PRO A 15 6.96 4.84 17.83
N THR A 16 7.68 4.21 18.75
CA THR A 16 7.78 2.75 18.84
C THR A 16 6.40 2.16 19.14
N TYR A 17 6.21 0.87 18.84
CA TYR A 17 4.92 0.23 19.09
C TYR A 17 4.58 0.20 20.59
N GLU A 18 5.60 0.14 21.48
CA GLU A 18 5.41 0.28 22.92
C GLU A 18 4.98 1.69 23.34
N GLU A 19 5.36 2.73 22.59
CA GLU A 19 4.98 4.12 22.86
C GLU A 19 3.58 4.46 22.38
N ILE A 20 3.07 3.76 21.35
CA ILE A 20 1.69 3.87 20.85
C ILE A 20 0.69 3.44 21.94
N ASP A 21 1.00 2.38 22.68
CA ASP A 21 0.15 1.84 23.76
C ASP A 21 0.58 2.29 25.18
N GLY A 22 1.74 2.94 25.34
CA GLY A 22 2.43 3.11 26.63
C GLY A 22 2.16 4.40 27.41
N GLY A 23 1.33 5.31 26.90
CA GLY A 23 1.24 6.68 27.44
C GLY A 23 0.44 6.83 28.73
N HIS A 24 -0.67 6.10 28.89
CA HIS A 24 -1.51 6.16 30.09
C HIS A 24 -2.24 4.83 30.26
N PHE A 25 -1.62 3.92 31.02
CA PHE A 25 -2.26 2.67 31.41
C PHE A 25 -3.57 2.97 32.14
N MET A 26 -4.70 2.61 31.53
CA MET A 26 -5.92 2.39 32.29
C MET A 26 -5.69 1.20 33.22
N ASP A 27 -6.27 1.29 34.41
CA ASP A 27 -6.16 0.22 35.41
C ASP A 27 -6.77 -1.07 34.83
N ILE A 28 -5.89 -2.03 34.52
CA ILE A 28 -6.25 -3.33 33.96
C ILE A 28 -7.17 -4.15 34.87
N SER A 29 -7.32 -3.76 36.14
CA SER A 29 -8.21 -4.43 37.09
C SER A 29 -9.70 -4.13 36.88
N GLU A 30 -10.04 -3.15 36.03
CA GLU A 30 -11.43 -2.82 35.63
C GLU A 30 -11.78 -3.33 34.22
N MET A 31 -10.88 -4.07 33.56
CA MET A 31 -11.08 -4.63 32.20
C MET A 31 -11.51 -6.10 32.22
N ASP A 32 -12.01 -6.59 33.35
CA ASP A 32 -12.43 -7.96 33.56
C ASP A 32 -13.78 -8.26 32.87
N GLY A 33 -13.71 -8.68 31.61
CA GLY A 33 -14.78 -9.45 30.98
C GLY A 33 -16.12 -8.72 30.80
N GLN A 34 -16.12 -7.38 30.80
CA GLN A 34 -17.29 -6.62 30.38
C GLN A 34 -17.38 -6.74 28.85
N GLY A 35 -18.20 -7.69 28.41
CA GLY A 35 -18.49 -7.97 27.01
C GLY A 35 -18.93 -6.73 26.23
N GLU A 36 -19.11 -6.88 24.93
CA GLU A 36 -19.54 -5.83 24.01
C GLU A 36 -20.87 -5.20 24.48
N TYR A 37 -20.79 -4.18 25.35
CA TYR A 37 -21.96 -3.45 25.83
C TYR A 37 -22.28 -2.35 24.83
N HIS A 38 -23.27 -2.65 24.00
CA HIS A 38 -23.92 -1.71 23.10
C HIS A 38 -25.00 -0.94 23.87
N ASP A 39 -24.63 0.13 24.55
CA ASP A 39 -25.64 1.03 25.11
C ASP A 39 -25.18 2.49 24.97
N GLN A 40 -25.34 3.02 23.76
CA GLN A 40 -25.89 4.35 23.51
C GLN A 40 -26.01 4.60 21.99
N GLY A 41 -27.11 5.26 21.61
CA GLY A 41 -27.50 5.46 20.22
C GLY A 41 -26.44 6.16 19.39
N TRP A 42 -25.99 5.46 18.34
CA TRP A 42 -25.14 5.96 17.27
C TRP A 42 -25.87 7.09 16.52
N SER A 43 -25.58 8.35 16.83
CA SER A 43 -26.20 9.49 16.13
C SER A 43 -25.30 10.13 15.07
N GLU A 44 -24.01 9.77 15.04
CA GLU A 44 -23.04 10.38 14.13
C GLU A 44 -22.57 9.37 13.08
N THR A 45 -22.80 9.71 11.81
CA THR A 45 -22.26 9.03 10.64
C THR A 45 -21.13 9.85 10.05
N TYR A 46 -20.06 9.19 9.63
CA TYR A 46 -18.86 9.82 9.08
C TYR A 46 -18.78 9.62 7.56
N ASN A 47 -18.04 10.50 6.88
CA ASN A 47 -17.89 10.43 5.44
C ASN A 47 -16.94 9.29 5.00
N VAL A 48 -17.52 8.15 4.65
CA VAL A 48 -16.81 6.94 4.18
C VAL A 48 -16.82 6.78 2.65
N THR A 49 -16.98 7.88 1.90
CA THR A 49 -16.98 7.81 0.43
C THR A 49 -15.60 7.49 -0.15
N SER A 50 -14.53 7.81 0.58
CA SER A 50 -13.15 7.47 0.24
C SER A 50 -12.28 7.49 1.49
N PRO A 51 -11.09 6.85 1.46
CA PRO A 51 -10.14 6.91 2.57
C PRO A 51 -9.76 8.35 2.95
N GLU A 52 -9.60 9.22 1.95
CA GLU A 52 -9.25 10.63 2.14
C GLU A 52 -10.40 11.42 2.79
N ALA A 53 -11.64 11.15 2.38
CA ALA A 53 -12.81 11.79 2.97
C ALA A 53 -12.97 11.41 4.45
N PHE A 54 -12.82 10.12 4.77
CA PHE A 54 -12.93 9.65 6.15
C PHE A 54 -11.82 10.22 7.03
N LYS A 55 -10.58 10.26 6.51
CA LYS A 55 -9.45 10.91 7.18
C LYS A 55 -9.77 12.37 7.51
N ASN A 56 -10.22 13.15 6.53
CA ASN A 56 -10.50 14.58 6.73
C ASN A 56 -11.67 14.83 7.68
N ASP A 57 -12.62 13.89 7.75
CA ASP A 57 -13.74 13.97 8.68
C ASP A 57 -13.38 13.53 10.11
N THR A 58 -12.31 12.77 10.32
CA THR A 58 -12.00 12.21 11.65
C THR A 58 -10.72 12.78 12.27
N LEU A 59 -9.78 13.27 11.46
CA LEU A 59 -8.49 13.74 11.93
C LEU A 59 -8.63 14.84 13.01
N ASN A 60 -7.87 14.68 14.09
CA ASN A 60 -7.85 15.52 15.30
C ASN A 60 -9.16 15.51 16.11
N LYS A 61 -10.08 14.57 15.88
CA LYS A 61 -11.28 14.40 16.71
C LYS A 61 -11.08 13.29 17.73
N CYS A 62 -11.68 13.47 18.90
CA CYS A 62 -11.88 12.41 19.89
C CYS A 62 -13.20 11.71 19.59
N ILE A 63 -13.14 10.45 19.18
CA ILE A 63 -14.31 9.65 18.79
C ILE A 63 -14.62 8.65 19.89
N TYR A 64 -15.87 8.67 20.34
CA TYR A 64 -16.34 7.84 21.45
C TYR A 64 -17.41 6.89 20.93
N ALA A 65 -17.00 5.70 20.49
CA ALA A 65 -17.93 4.72 19.93
C ALA A 65 -18.72 3.94 21.00
N ASN A 66 -18.24 3.96 22.24
CA ASN A 66 -18.97 3.47 23.41
C ASN A 66 -18.67 4.38 24.62
N ASN A 67 -19.43 4.27 25.69
CA ASN A 67 -19.21 5.06 26.91
C ASN A 67 -18.04 4.58 27.78
N TYR A 68 -17.24 3.65 27.27
CA TYR A 68 -16.21 2.99 28.03
C TYR A 68 -14.85 3.43 27.50
N TYR A 69 -13.96 3.83 28.41
CA TYR A 69 -12.55 4.04 28.15
C TYR A 69 -12.18 5.19 27.17
N GLY A 70 -13.14 5.84 26.52
CA GLY A 70 -12.91 7.04 25.72
C GLY A 70 -12.48 6.75 24.28
N ALA A 71 -11.54 7.54 23.76
CA ALA A 71 -11.09 7.52 22.38
C ALA A 71 -10.03 6.43 22.16
N MET A 72 -10.49 5.18 22.10
CA MET A 72 -9.65 3.98 21.95
C MET A 72 -9.45 3.61 20.48
N CYS A 73 -8.41 2.84 20.15
CA CYS A 73 -8.12 2.46 18.76
C CYS A 73 -9.30 1.78 18.04
N VAL A 74 -10.11 0.99 18.77
CA VAL A 74 -11.32 0.34 18.25
C VAL A 74 -12.45 1.34 18.00
N SER A 75 -12.50 2.50 18.68
CA SER A 75 -13.58 3.49 18.54
C SER A 75 -13.67 4.01 17.11
N LEU A 76 -12.54 4.38 16.50
CA LEU A 76 -12.50 4.83 15.11
C LEU A 76 -12.96 3.73 14.12
N ALA A 77 -12.55 2.47 14.35
CA ALA A 77 -12.98 1.34 13.54
C ALA A 77 -14.49 1.13 13.64
N ARG A 78 -15.07 1.22 14.84
CA ARG A 78 -16.50 1.05 15.04
C ARG A 78 -17.33 2.09 14.29
N VAL A 79 -16.98 3.37 14.39
CA VAL A 79 -17.74 4.41 13.66
C VAL A 79 -17.59 4.29 12.16
N PHE A 80 -16.45 3.77 11.67
CA PHE A 80 -16.29 3.43 10.26
C PHE A 80 -17.22 2.29 9.85
N TRP A 81 -17.21 1.17 10.58
CA TRP A 81 -18.09 0.03 10.31
C TRP A 81 -19.56 0.42 10.33
N TRP A 82 -19.96 1.23 11.31
CA TRP A 82 -21.32 1.76 11.40
C TRP A 82 -21.69 2.61 10.17
N SER A 83 -20.81 3.54 9.79
CA SER A 83 -21.05 4.45 8.67
C SER A 83 -20.99 3.76 7.30
N TYR A 84 -20.20 2.70 7.16
CA TYR A 84 -19.94 2.01 5.89
C TYR A 84 -20.83 0.79 5.67
N ALA A 85 -21.04 -0.03 6.70
CA ALA A 85 -21.71 -1.33 6.61
C ALA A 85 -22.97 -1.43 7.48
N ASP A 86 -23.42 -0.32 8.10
CA ASP A 86 -24.61 -0.26 8.97
C ASP A 86 -24.60 -1.33 10.08
N ARG A 87 -23.40 -1.62 10.62
CA ARG A 87 -23.19 -2.58 11.70
C ARG A 87 -22.00 -2.19 12.58
N ASP A 88 -21.96 -2.72 13.79
CA ASP A 88 -20.78 -2.57 14.66
C ASP A 88 -19.68 -3.58 14.29
N VAL A 89 -18.43 -3.27 14.63
CA VAL A 89 -17.30 -4.21 14.54
C VAL A 89 -17.09 -4.91 15.88
N SER A 90 -17.04 -6.24 15.84
CA SER A 90 -16.86 -7.08 17.02
C SER A 90 -15.38 -7.32 17.29
N THR A 91 -15.01 -7.25 18.56
CA THR A 91 -13.73 -7.73 19.11
C THR A 91 -13.80 -9.20 19.53
N CYS A 92 -14.87 -9.90 19.14
CA CYS A 92 -15.12 -11.30 19.44
C CYS A 92 -15.17 -11.57 20.95
N GLY A 93 -15.75 -10.64 21.72
CA GLY A 93 -15.87 -10.72 23.18
C GLY A 93 -14.57 -10.54 23.96
N THR A 94 -13.46 -10.23 23.29
CA THR A 94 -12.17 -10.01 23.97
C THR A 94 -12.02 -8.61 24.56
N GLY A 95 -12.78 -7.63 24.05
CA GLY A 95 -12.59 -6.21 24.38
C GLY A 95 -11.29 -5.61 23.81
N MET A 96 -10.58 -6.34 22.95
CA MET A 96 -9.24 -6.00 22.45
C MET A 96 -9.24 -5.88 20.93
N ALA A 97 -8.45 -4.96 20.37
CA ALA A 97 -8.36 -4.75 18.92
C ALA A 97 -7.93 -6.02 18.18
N LYS A 98 -6.93 -6.76 18.72
CA LYS A 98 -6.50 -8.04 18.12
C LYS A 98 -7.62 -9.08 18.01
N GLY A 99 -8.62 -9.01 18.89
CA GLY A 99 -9.76 -9.92 18.88
C GLY A 99 -10.68 -9.72 17.69
N MET A 100 -10.60 -8.60 16.97
CA MET A 100 -11.35 -8.41 15.73
C MET A 100 -11.09 -9.52 14.72
N MET A 101 -9.86 -10.03 14.66
CA MET A 101 -9.51 -11.12 13.74
C MET A 101 -10.04 -12.50 14.18
N ASN A 102 -10.44 -12.68 15.45
CA ASN A 102 -11.08 -13.92 15.90
C ASN A 102 -12.49 -14.10 15.31
N CYS A 103 -13.14 -12.99 14.96
CA CYS A 103 -14.46 -12.95 14.34
C CYS A 103 -14.38 -12.32 12.93
N ALA A 104 -13.30 -12.59 12.20
CA ALA A 104 -13.00 -11.90 10.93
C ALA A 104 -14.12 -12.02 9.89
N GLU A 105 -14.69 -13.20 9.71
CA GLU A 105 -15.79 -13.43 8.76
C GLU A 105 -17.05 -12.65 9.13
N GLN A 106 -17.40 -12.60 10.42
CA GLN A 106 -18.53 -11.81 10.92
C GLN A 106 -18.31 -10.31 10.69
N ASN A 107 -17.11 -9.82 11.01
CA ASN A 107 -16.76 -8.42 10.83
C ASN A 107 -16.75 -8.02 9.35
N ALA A 108 -16.35 -8.93 8.47
CA ALA A 108 -16.26 -8.68 7.04
C ALA A 108 -17.62 -8.71 6.34
N GLY A 109 -18.48 -9.68 6.65
CA GLY A 109 -19.76 -9.87 5.94
C GLY A 109 -19.56 -9.83 4.42
N ASP A 110 -20.47 -9.14 3.70
CA ASP A 110 -20.37 -8.92 2.26
C ASP A 110 -19.68 -7.59 1.90
N ASP A 111 -19.42 -6.73 2.89
CA ASP A 111 -18.98 -5.35 2.69
C ASP A 111 -17.44 -5.21 2.67
N PHE A 112 -16.72 -6.22 3.15
CA PHE A 112 -15.26 -6.21 3.19
C PHE A 112 -14.66 -7.51 2.67
N LEU A 113 -13.50 -7.38 2.01
CA LEU A 113 -12.59 -8.49 1.77
C LEU A 113 -11.67 -8.67 2.96
N ILE A 114 -11.31 -9.91 3.29
CA ILE A 114 -10.36 -10.24 4.35
C ILE A 114 -9.03 -10.61 3.70
N TYR A 115 -7.95 -10.07 4.25
CA TYR A 115 -6.59 -10.45 3.91
C TYR A 115 -5.80 -10.76 5.18
N TRP A 116 -4.82 -11.63 5.04
CA TRP A 116 -3.96 -12.09 6.13
C TRP A 116 -2.57 -11.44 6.02
N GLU A 117 -1.73 -11.67 7.02
CA GLU A 117 -0.43 -11.02 7.18
C GLU A 117 0.53 -11.25 6.00
N ASP A 118 0.40 -12.39 5.31
CA ASP A 118 1.17 -12.74 4.11
C ASP A 118 0.92 -11.79 2.93
N SER A 119 -0.21 -11.10 2.94
CA SER A 119 -0.67 -10.17 1.91
C SER A 119 -0.28 -8.73 2.19
N LYS A 120 0.55 -8.44 3.20
CA LYS A 120 0.88 -7.07 3.63
C LYS A 120 1.39 -6.13 2.54
N TYR A 121 2.03 -6.64 1.49
CA TYR A 121 2.50 -5.80 0.36
C TYR A 121 1.39 -5.41 -0.62
N GLN A 122 0.17 -5.93 -0.43
CA GLN A 122 -1.03 -5.53 -1.15
C GLN A 122 -1.83 -4.45 -0.43
N ILE A 123 -1.41 -4.04 0.79
CA ILE A 123 -2.07 -3.00 1.57
C ILE A 123 -2.15 -1.71 0.75
N GLN A 124 -3.30 -1.05 0.82
CA GLN A 124 -3.58 0.22 0.17
C GLN A 124 -4.34 1.17 1.09
N ALA A 125 -4.50 2.42 0.64
CA ALA A 125 -5.33 3.39 1.33
C ALA A 125 -6.77 2.86 1.50
N GLY A 126 -7.29 2.93 2.73
CA GLY A 126 -8.63 2.45 3.09
C GLY A 126 -8.68 1.05 3.70
N ASP A 127 -7.58 0.30 3.67
CA ASP A 127 -7.51 -0.99 4.38
C ASP A 127 -7.47 -0.75 5.89
N TRP A 128 -8.19 -1.56 6.65
CA TRP A 128 -8.24 -1.53 8.11
C TRP A 128 -7.36 -2.63 8.69
N LEU A 129 -6.21 -2.25 9.22
CA LEU A 129 -5.14 -3.15 9.64
C LEU A 129 -5.30 -3.48 11.12
N VAL A 130 -5.22 -4.77 11.46
CA VAL A 130 -5.27 -5.25 12.84
C VAL A 130 -3.94 -5.86 13.23
N PHE A 131 -3.41 -5.45 14.39
CA PHE A 131 -2.09 -5.80 14.88
C PHE A 131 -2.16 -6.60 16.19
N ASN A 132 -1.20 -7.51 16.39
CA ASN A 132 -1.05 -8.34 17.59
C ASN A 132 -0.09 -7.76 18.65
N GLY A 133 0.26 -6.47 18.54
CA GLY A 133 1.21 -5.84 19.46
C GLY A 133 0.68 -5.77 20.89
N GLY A 134 1.56 -5.98 21.88
CA GLY A 134 1.23 -5.77 23.30
C GLY A 134 0.08 -6.64 23.84
N GLN A 135 -0.54 -6.16 24.93
CA GLN A 135 -1.66 -6.86 25.57
C GLN A 135 -2.94 -6.75 24.74
N PHE A 136 -3.21 -5.60 24.12
CA PHE A 136 -4.51 -5.26 23.55
C PHE A 136 -4.56 -5.36 22.01
N GLY A 137 -3.41 -5.40 21.34
CA GLY A 137 -3.36 -5.20 19.90
C GLY A 137 -3.69 -3.76 19.51
N HIS A 138 -3.70 -3.50 18.21
CA HIS A 138 -4.03 -2.17 17.67
C HIS A 138 -4.82 -2.30 16.37
N VAL A 139 -5.60 -1.26 16.03
CA VAL A 139 -6.33 -1.19 14.76
C VAL A 139 -6.34 0.23 14.23
N GLY A 140 -6.21 0.39 12.92
CA GLY A 140 -6.32 1.67 12.24
C GLY A 140 -6.44 1.52 10.73
N MET A 141 -6.74 2.62 10.04
CA MET A 141 -6.89 2.65 8.59
C MET A 141 -5.57 3.05 7.91
N ALA A 142 -5.09 2.25 6.97
CA ALA A 142 -3.95 2.60 6.14
C ALA A 142 -4.31 3.79 5.23
N LEU A 143 -3.38 4.74 5.11
CA LEU A 143 -3.49 5.89 4.20
C LEU A 143 -2.70 5.70 2.91
N GLY A 144 -2.05 4.54 2.73
CA GLY A 144 -1.21 4.26 1.59
C GLY A 144 -0.61 2.85 1.60
N PRO A 145 0.28 2.55 0.64
CA PRO A 145 0.97 1.27 0.58
C PRO A 145 2.02 1.13 1.68
N VAL A 146 2.48 -0.10 1.88
CA VAL A 146 3.63 -0.39 2.74
C VAL A 146 4.93 0.06 2.06
N VAL A 147 5.73 0.86 2.75
CA VAL A 147 7.07 1.30 2.32
C VAL A 147 8.07 0.92 3.40
N ASN A 148 9.08 0.13 3.05
CA ASN A 148 10.13 -0.33 3.99
C ASN A 148 9.59 -1.02 5.26
N ASN A 149 8.49 -1.80 5.13
CA ASN A 149 7.74 -2.41 6.23
C ASN A 149 6.95 -1.44 7.13
N TYR A 150 6.84 -0.17 6.76
CA TYR A 150 6.01 0.80 7.47
C TYR A 150 4.79 1.22 6.65
N VAL A 151 3.74 1.68 7.34
CA VAL A 151 2.54 2.25 6.73
C VAL A 151 2.07 3.46 7.53
N ALA A 152 1.62 4.50 6.83
CA ALA A 152 0.92 5.60 7.46
C ALA A 152 -0.47 5.13 7.92
N LEU A 153 -0.69 5.14 9.23
CA LEU A 153 -1.89 4.63 9.88
C LEU A 153 -2.67 5.78 10.51
N LEU A 154 -3.93 5.93 10.10
CA LEU A 154 -4.91 6.76 10.77
C LEU A 154 -5.58 5.95 11.89
N GLY A 155 -5.51 6.44 13.12
CA GLY A 155 -6.05 5.72 14.28
C GLY A 155 -6.17 6.61 15.51
N GLU A 156 -6.84 6.08 16.53
CA GLU A 156 -6.96 6.66 17.86
C GLU A 156 -6.10 5.90 18.87
N ASN A 157 -5.81 6.54 20.00
CA ASN A 157 -5.00 5.96 21.07
C ASN A 157 -3.64 5.45 20.59
N GLN A 158 -2.96 6.25 19.76
CA GLN A 158 -1.63 5.96 19.21
C GLN A 158 -0.65 7.12 19.49
N GLY A 159 -0.83 7.77 20.65
CA GLY A 159 -0.21 9.06 20.99
C GLY A 159 -1.00 10.25 20.44
N GLY A 160 -0.49 11.47 20.64
CA GLY A 160 -1.15 12.71 20.20
C GLY A 160 -1.95 13.43 21.28
N MET A 161 -2.97 14.21 20.86
CA MET A 161 -3.79 15.03 21.76
C MET A 161 -4.64 14.14 22.68
N TYR A 162 -4.55 14.36 23.99
CA TYR A 162 -5.37 13.66 24.98
C TYR A 162 -6.86 13.98 24.83
N CYS A 163 -7.70 12.96 25.04
CA CYS A 163 -9.16 13.08 25.01
C CYS A 163 -9.75 13.04 26.42
N GLU A 164 -10.73 13.91 26.71
CA GLU A 164 -11.29 14.11 28.06
C GLU A 164 -11.73 12.80 28.74
N LYS A 165 -12.37 11.90 27.99
CA LYS A 165 -12.87 10.60 28.47
C LYS A 165 -11.82 9.47 28.47
N GLY A 166 -10.55 9.78 28.23
CA GLY A 166 -9.47 8.81 28.06
C GLY A 166 -9.11 8.58 26.59
N GLY A 167 -7.92 8.00 26.39
CA GLY A 167 -7.34 7.77 25.07
C GLY A 167 -6.76 9.04 24.42
N SER A 168 -6.47 8.95 23.12
CA SER A 168 -5.97 10.09 22.33
C SER A 168 -6.71 10.22 21.00
N ALA A 169 -6.82 11.47 20.55
CA ALA A 169 -7.57 11.85 19.37
C ALA A 169 -7.02 11.17 18.11
N THR A 170 -7.87 11.05 17.10
CA THR A 170 -7.49 10.51 15.80
C THR A 170 -6.32 11.29 15.23
N ASN A 171 -5.22 10.60 14.94
CA ASN A 171 -4.04 11.20 14.32
C ASN A 171 -3.41 10.22 13.31
N ILE A 172 -2.26 10.61 12.76
CA ILE A 172 -1.53 9.79 11.79
C ILE A 172 -0.17 9.45 12.39
N VAL A 173 0.15 8.15 12.44
CA VAL A 173 1.47 7.65 12.81
C VAL A 173 2.04 6.81 11.68
N ASN A 174 3.35 6.59 11.70
CA ASN A 174 3.99 5.63 10.82
C ASN A 174 4.25 4.34 11.61
N ILE A 175 3.51 3.27 11.33
CA ILE A 175 3.58 2.02 12.11
C ILE A 175 4.30 0.92 11.34
N ASN A 176 5.09 0.11 12.05
CA ASN A 176 5.74 -1.06 11.47
C ASN A 176 4.77 -2.24 11.32
N THR A 177 4.79 -2.90 10.16
CA THR A 177 3.92 -4.03 9.81
C THR A 177 4.33 -5.39 10.41
N LYS A 178 5.40 -5.45 11.21
CA LYS A 178 5.92 -6.69 11.81
C LYS A 178 4.88 -7.51 12.58
N ASN A 179 3.95 -6.84 13.27
CA ASN A 179 2.93 -7.48 14.11
C ASN A 179 1.53 -7.48 13.47
N LEU A 180 1.43 -7.27 12.16
CA LEU A 180 0.16 -7.36 11.44
C LEU A 180 -0.40 -8.78 11.54
N ILE A 181 -1.69 -8.90 11.87
CA ILE A 181 -2.45 -10.18 11.85
C ILE A 181 -3.20 -10.32 10.53
N GLY A 182 -3.78 -9.22 10.07
CA GLY A 182 -4.60 -9.19 8.87
C GLY A 182 -5.26 -7.83 8.71
N TYR A 183 -6.04 -7.68 7.66
CA TYR A 183 -6.74 -6.44 7.38
C TYR A 183 -8.04 -6.66 6.62
N TYR A 184 -8.94 -5.69 6.76
CA TYR A 184 -10.21 -5.63 6.04
C TYR A 184 -10.12 -4.58 4.96
N ARG A 185 -10.56 -4.92 3.76
CA ARG A 185 -10.67 -3.98 2.64
C ARG A 185 -12.14 -3.72 2.34
N PRO A 186 -12.65 -2.49 2.55
CA PRO A 186 -13.98 -2.11 2.07
C PRO A 186 -14.11 -2.43 0.59
N THR A 187 -15.14 -3.18 0.19
CA THR A 187 -15.38 -3.57 -1.21
C THR A 187 -15.49 -2.37 -2.15
N ALA A 188 -16.05 -1.25 -1.68
CA ALA A 188 -16.11 0.01 -2.43
C ALA A 188 -14.73 0.65 -2.69
N TYR A 189 -13.71 0.28 -1.92
CA TYR A 189 -12.33 0.77 -2.06
C TYR A 189 -11.44 -0.17 -2.88
N VAL A 190 -11.97 -1.31 -3.33
CA VAL A 190 -11.24 -2.19 -4.25
C VAL A 190 -10.98 -1.42 -5.53
N LYS A 191 -9.69 -1.16 -5.81
CA LYS A 191 -9.31 -0.58 -7.08
C LYS A 191 -9.67 -1.58 -8.18
N PRO A 192 -10.29 -1.15 -9.29
CA PRO A 192 -10.47 -2.03 -10.43
C PRO A 192 -9.09 -2.58 -10.82
N THR A 193 -9.00 -3.89 -11.03
CA THR A 193 -7.82 -4.47 -11.67
C THR A 193 -7.61 -3.71 -12.98
N PRO A 194 -6.41 -3.19 -13.27
CA PRO A 194 -6.16 -2.64 -14.60
C PRO A 194 -6.55 -3.72 -15.60
N GLU A 195 -7.40 -3.36 -16.56
CA GLU A 195 -7.75 -4.24 -17.67
C GLU A 195 -6.45 -4.80 -18.23
N PRO A 196 -6.31 -6.13 -18.43
CA PRO A 196 -5.07 -6.68 -18.93
C PRO A 196 -4.68 -5.90 -20.18
N GLU A 197 -3.51 -5.27 -20.12
CA GLU A 197 -2.92 -4.63 -21.29
C GLU A 197 -2.96 -5.67 -22.42
N PRO A 198 -3.50 -5.34 -23.60
CA PRO A 198 -3.60 -6.31 -24.69
C PRO A 198 -2.22 -6.94 -24.87
N GLU A 199 -2.17 -8.27 -24.80
CA GLU A 199 -0.94 -9.03 -24.94
C GLU A 199 -0.18 -8.47 -26.14
N PRO A 200 1.07 -7.97 -25.97
CA PRO A 200 1.80 -7.39 -27.08
C PRO A 200 1.84 -8.44 -28.18
N THR A 201 1.32 -8.09 -29.35
CA THR A 201 1.40 -8.96 -30.53
C THR A 201 2.87 -9.34 -30.69
N PRO A 202 3.24 -10.62 -30.80
CA PRO A 202 4.64 -11.01 -30.88
C PRO A 202 5.29 -10.33 -32.08
N THR A 203 6.06 -9.28 -31.82
CA THR A 203 6.83 -8.59 -32.85
C THR A 203 7.96 -9.53 -33.25
N PRO A 204 8.14 -9.86 -34.54
CA PRO A 204 9.21 -10.75 -34.96
C PRO A 204 10.57 -10.12 -34.58
N HIS A 205 11.29 -10.80 -33.70
CA HIS A 205 12.65 -10.44 -33.31
C HIS A 205 13.66 -11.21 -34.14
N THR A 206 14.78 -10.55 -34.47
CA THR A 206 15.93 -11.19 -35.11
C THR A 206 17.17 -10.99 -34.24
N THR A 207 17.87 -12.08 -33.93
CA THR A 207 19.13 -12.05 -33.18
C THR A 207 20.32 -12.11 -34.12
N TYR A 208 21.35 -11.29 -33.87
CA TYR A 208 22.61 -11.32 -34.63
C TYR A 208 23.82 -11.20 -33.70
N SER A 209 24.88 -11.94 -34.00
CA SER A 209 26.16 -11.84 -33.31
C SER A 209 27.12 -11.00 -34.14
N TYR A 210 27.47 -9.81 -33.66
CA TYR A 210 28.31 -8.86 -34.39
C TYR A 210 29.74 -9.35 -34.55
N LYS A 211 30.27 -9.37 -35.79
CA LYS A 211 31.63 -9.82 -36.10
C LYS A 211 32.54 -8.66 -36.43
N LYS A 212 33.84 -8.83 -36.18
CA LYS A 212 34.86 -7.86 -36.57
C LYS A 212 34.85 -7.68 -38.09
N GLY A 213 34.67 -6.43 -38.54
CA GLY A 213 34.57 -6.09 -39.97
C GLY A 213 33.13 -5.97 -40.48
N ASP A 214 32.13 -6.22 -39.64
CA ASP A 214 30.74 -5.90 -39.98
C ASP A 214 30.51 -4.39 -39.95
N TYR A 215 29.75 -3.91 -40.93
CA TYR A 215 29.14 -2.57 -40.91
C TYR A 215 27.68 -2.72 -40.54
N PHE A 216 27.19 -1.91 -39.60
CA PHE A 216 25.84 -2.12 -39.06
C PHE A 216 24.76 -2.02 -40.14
N SER A 217 24.90 -1.08 -41.09
CA SER A 217 24.05 -0.98 -42.27
C SER A 217 24.01 -2.27 -43.12
N LYS A 218 25.15 -2.95 -43.28
CA LYS A 218 25.22 -4.24 -43.99
C LYS A 218 24.55 -5.36 -43.21
N VAL A 219 24.63 -5.35 -41.88
CA VAL A 219 23.92 -6.29 -41.01
C VAL A 219 22.41 -6.11 -41.16
N LEU A 220 21.91 -4.87 -41.11
CA LEU A 220 20.47 -4.58 -41.28
C LEU A 220 19.93 -5.06 -42.63
N VAL A 221 20.67 -4.82 -43.72
CA VAL A 221 20.32 -5.36 -45.05
C VAL A 221 20.32 -6.89 -45.07
N THR A 222 21.33 -7.52 -44.46
CA THR A 222 21.45 -8.99 -44.42
C THR A 222 20.30 -9.64 -43.64
N LEU A 223 19.83 -8.99 -42.57
CA LEU A 223 18.70 -9.44 -41.78
C LEU A 223 17.34 -9.11 -42.43
N GLY A 224 17.33 -8.49 -43.62
CA GLY A 224 16.11 -8.09 -44.32
C GLY A 224 15.32 -7.00 -43.58
N LEU A 225 16.01 -6.18 -42.78
CA LEU A 225 15.43 -5.10 -41.97
C LEU A 225 15.43 -3.75 -42.69
N ASP A 226 16.08 -3.65 -43.85
CA ASP A 226 16.03 -2.47 -44.72
C ASP A 226 14.77 -2.49 -45.59
N GLU A 227 13.91 -1.50 -45.40
CA GLU A 227 12.66 -1.31 -46.15
C GLU A 227 12.82 -0.37 -47.35
N GLY A 228 14.07 -0.11 -47.78
CA GLY A 228 14.39 0.76 -48.91
C GLY A 228 14.71 2.20 -48.50
N HIS A 229 14.80 2.48 -47.20
CA HIS A 229 15.19 3.77 -46.65
C HIS A 229 16.24 3.58 -45.54
N LEU A 230 17.47 3.24 -45.95
CA LEU A 230 18.53 2.84 -45.03
C LEU A 230 19.06 4.02 -44.20
N TRP A 231 19.12 5.22 -44.78
CA TRP A 231 19.74 6.43 -44.22
C TRP A 231 18.76 7.59 -44.17
N GLY A 232 18.86 8.45 -43.15
CA GLY A 232 17.97 9.61 -42.97
C GLY A 232 17.59 9.80 -41.51
N GLU A 233 16.84 10.87 -41.20
CA GLU A 233 16.32 11.12 -39.85
C GLU A 233 15.21 10.15 -39.43
N ASP A 234 14.61 9.46 -40.39
CA ASP A 234 13.64 8.37 -40.27
C ASP A 234 14.18 7.06 -40.88
N GLY A 235 15.49 7.02 -41.15
CA GLY A 235 16.19 5.91 -41.79
C GLY A 235 16.33 4.68 -40.88
N THR A 236 16.37 3.52 -41.52
CA THR A 236 16.51 2.20 -40.90
C THR A 236 17.69 2.14 -39.93
N VAL A 237 18.85 2.69 -40.29
CA VAL A 237 20.03 2.70 -39.42
C VAL A 237 19.77 3.45 -38.12
N LYS A 238 19.10 4.61 -38.17
CA LYS A 238 18.81 5.40 -36.97
C LYS A 238 17.87 4.67 -36.04
N TYR A 239 16.78 4.13 -36.57
CA TYR A 239 15.78 3.37 -35.82
C TYR A 239 16.40 2.19 -35.05
N TYR A 240 17.21 1.35 -35.71
CA TYR A 240 17.83 0.21 -35.03
C TYR A 240 19.04 0.58 -34.16
N THR A 241 19.67 1.74 -34.40
CA THR A 241 20.74 2.24 -33.51
C THR A 241 20.19 2.62 -32.15
N GLU A 242 18.98 3.21 -32.09
CA GLU A 242 18.30 3.51 -30.82
C GLU A 242 18.04 2.25 -30.00
N GLN A 243 17.69 1.12 -30.65
CA GLN A 243 17.54 -0.17 -29.98
C GLN A 243 18.85 -0.73 -29.44
N LEU A 244 19.98 -0.49 -30.12
CA LEU A 244 21.30 -0.88 -29.63
C LEU A 244 21.74 -0.04 -28.43
N ILE A 245 21.41 1.26 -28.42
CA ILE A 245 21.66 2.14 -27.27
C ILE A 245 20.88 1.65 -26.05
N ALA A 246 19.59 1.34 -26.22
CA ALA A 246 18.76 0.81 -25.13
C ALA A 246 19.28 -0.52 -24.55
N GLN A 247 20.05 -1.28 -25.35
CA GLN A 247 20.68 -2.54 -24.93
C GLN A 247 22.13 -2.38 -24.45
N ASP A 248 22.67 -1.15 -24.37
CA ASP A 248 24.11 -0.90 -24.11
C ASP A 248 25.03 -1.72 -25.05
N MET A 249 24.70 -1.76 -26.34
CA MET A 249 25.44 -2.53 -27.34
C MET A 249 26.47 -1.69 -28.12
N LEU A 250 26.63 -0.41 -27.79
CA LEU A 250 27.61 0.47 -28.42
C LEU A 250 28.84 0.68 -27.51
N ASP A 251 30.04 0.69 -28.09
CA ASP A 251 31.27 1.05 -27.42
C ASP A 251 31.38 2.57 -27.23
N ILE A 252 32.44 3.01 -26.53
CA ILE A 252 32.71 4.44 -26.25
C ILE A 252 32.88 5.30 -27.52
N ASN A 253 33.08 4.68 -28.68
CA ASN A 253 33.23 5.35 -29.97
C ASN A 253 31.95 5.24 -30.82
N GLY A 254 30.87 4.69 -30.28
CA GLY A 254 29.59 4.50 -30.97
C GLY A 254 29.55 3.30 -31.91
N ASN A 255 30.52 2.37 -31.86
CA ASN A 255 30.50 1.15 -32.67
C ASN A 255 29.81 0.01 -31.93
N VAL A 256 29.16 -0.91 -32.66
CA VAL A 256 28.54 -2.10 -32.05
C VAL A 256 29.61 -3.00 -31.44
N LYS A 257 29.43 -3.40 -30.18
CA LYS A 257 30.35 -4.27 -29.42
C LYS A 257 30.48 -5.62 -30.14
N ILE A 258 31.72 -6.04 -30.42
CA ILE A 258 32.03 -7.27 -31.16
C ILE A 258 31.89 -8.50 -30.26
N GLY A 259 31.33 -9.59 -30.81
CA GLY A 259 31.26 -10.88 -30.12
C GLY A 259 30.11 -11.01 -29.12
N ILE A 260 29.25 -9.99 -29.04
CA ILE A 260 28.03 -9.97 -28.23
C ILE A 260 26.82 -10.13 -29.16
N ALA A 261 25.85 -10.93 -28.74
CA ALA A 261 24.59 -11.06 -29.43
C ALA A 261 23.62 -9.97 -28.97
N PHE A 262 22.91 -9.36 -29.91
CA PHE A 262 21.86 -8.38 -29.62
C PHE A 262 20.57 -8.78 -30.36
N THR A 263 19.45 -8.25 -29.86
CA THR A 263 18.13 -8.52 -30.44
C THR A 263 17.59 -7.25 -31.07
N LEU A 264 17.14 -7.33 -32.31
CA LEU A 264 16.44 -6.22 -32.97
C LEU A 264 14.97 -6.58 -33.11
N THR A 265 14.12 -5.64 -32.72
CA THR A 265 12.67 -5.68 -32.92
C THR A 265 12.35 -5.04 -34.26
N ARG A 266 11.79 -5.81 -35.19
CA ARG A 266 11.42 -5.28 -36.51
C ARG A 266 10.43 -4.13 -36.35
N ARG A 267 10.59 -3.10 -37.20
CA ARG A 267 9.64 -1.98 -37.32
C ARG A 267 8.24 -2.48 -37.73
#